data_AF-A0A4Y2QJW2-F1
#
_entry.id   AF-A0A4Y2QJW2-F1
#
_cell.length_a   1.000
_cell.length_b   1.000
_cell.length_c   1.000
_cell.angle_alpha   90.00
_cell.angle_beta   90.00
_cell.angle_gamma   90.00
#
_symmetry.space_group_name_H-M   'P 1'
#
loop_
_entity.id
_entity.type
_entity.pdbx_description
1 polymer ?
#
loop_
_entity_poly.entity_id
_entity_poly.type
_entity_poly.pdbx_seq_one_letter_code
_entity_poly.pdbx_strand_id
1 'polypeptide(L)'
;MERLDTLGIIVNTPKSVFTVQEIEFWGYQITAQNSRPLTERVQSIRKYKRPANIQVLRIFFGILNFYHRYLKDAAKKQVLLHEYLKGTKKKDKIKVQRTQDAQKQFHNFQNDLANASLLSLPDSELTLSLFTDASDTEIGSVL
;
A
#
# COMPACT_ATOMS: atom_id res chain seq x y z
N MET A 1 -22.33 22.49 6.84
CA MET A 1 -22.92 21.92 8.07
C MET A 1 -24.41 21.71 7.92
N GLU A 2 -25.13 22.68 7.34
CA GLU A 2 -26.58 22.61 7.08
C GLU A 2 -27.07 21.27 6.49
N ARG A 3 -26.37 20.70 5.49
CA ARG A 3 -26.75 19.40 4.91
C ARG A 3 -26.56 18.20 5.85
N LEU A 4 -25.62 18.28 6.80
CA LEU A 4 -25.43 17.24 7.82
C LEU A 4 -26.50 17.38 8.90
N ASP A 5 -26.83 18.62 9.28
CA ASP A 5 -27.85 18.93 10.27
C ASP A 5 -29.25 18.48 9.82
N THR A 6 -29.62 18.70 8.55
CA THR A 6 -30.90 18.22 8.00
C THR A 6 -31.03 16.70 7.95
N LEU A 7 -29.89 15.99 7.89
CA LEU A 7 -29.83 14.53 7.92
C LEU A 7 -29.65 13.98 9.36
N GLY A 8 -29.57 14.85 10.38
CA GLY A 8 -29.33 14.45 11.76
C GLY A 8 -27.94 13.84 12.01
N ILE A 9 -26.96 14.12 11.15
CA ILE A 9 -25.58 13.62 11.29
C ILE A 9 -24.80 14.59 12.18
N ILE A 10 -24.39 14.13 13.36
CA ILE A 10 -23.60 14.91 14.32
C ILE A 10 -22.11 14.73 14.03
N VAL A 11 -21.40 15.84 13.88
CA VAL A 11 -19.94 15.85 13.69
C VAL A 11 -19.21 15.69 15.01
N ASN A 12 -18.26 14.74 15.06
CA ASN A 12 -17.37 14.58 16.20
C ASN A 12 -16.26 15.64 16.13
N THR A 13 -16.49 16.80 16.73
CA THR A 13 -15.56 17.94 16.69
C THR A 13 -14.16 17.61 17.24
N PRO A 14 -13.98 16.84 18.35
CA PRO A 14 -12.64 16.41 18.80
C PRO A 14 -11.84 15.59 17.79
N LYS A 15 -12.51 14.86 16.88
CA LYS A 15 -11.87 14.03 15.85
C LYS A 15 -11.85 14.68 14.46
N SER A 16 -12.34 15.91 14.35
CA SER A 16 -12.44 16.63 13.08
C SER A 16 -11.38 17.70 12.99
N VAL A 17 -10.79 17.87 11.81
CA VAL A 17 -9.88 18.96 11.48
C VAL A 17 -10.42 19.70 10.28
N PHE A 18 -10.33 21.03 10.31
CA PHE A 18 -10.89 21.91 9.29
C PHE A 18 -9.84 22.93 8.84
N THR A 19 -9.90 23.32 7.57
CA THR A 19 -9.07 24.40 6.99
C THR A 19 -7.56 24.19 7.21
N VAL A 20 -7.09 22.97 6.99
CA VAL A 20 -5.66 22.60 7.08
C VAL A 20 -5.06 22.42 5.69
N GLN A 21 -3.75 22.69 5.54
CA GLN A 21 -3.02 22.47 4.29
C GLN A 21 -2.65 20.99 4.06
N GLU A 22 -2.63 20.21 5.14
CA GLU A 22 -2.30 18.80 5.14
C GLU A 22 -3.19 18.06 6.14
N ILE A 23 -3.67 16.87 5.76
CA ILE A 23 -4.55 16.05 6.58
C ILE A 23 -4.12 14.59 6.55
N GLU A 24 -4.26 13.90 7.68
CA GLU A 24 -4.15 12.45 7.74
C GLU A 24 -5.50 11.80 7.43
N PHE A 25 -5.54 10.95 6.42
CA PHE A 25 -6.76 10.25 6.03
C PHE A 25 -6.45 8.85 5.52
N TRP A 26 -7.12 7.84 6.09
CA TRP A 26 -7.02 6.44 5.66
C TRP A 26 -5.57 5.89 5.61
N GLY A 27 -4.68 6.35 6.49
CA GLY A 27 -3.29 5.89 6.51
C GLY A 27 -2.38 6.58 5.49
N TYR A 28 -2.86 7.68 4.91
CA TYR A 28 -2.10 8.59 4.05
C TYR A 28 -2.03 9.99 4.67
N GLN A 29 -0.97 10.68 4.32
CA GLN A 29 -0.84 12.13 4.46
C GLN A 29 -1.20 12.75 3.11
N ILE A 30 -2.16 13.67 3.12
CA ILE A 30 -2.73 14.26 1.90
C ILE A 30 -2.56 15.77 1.97
N THR A 31 -2.01 16.35 0.91
CA THR A 31 -1.97 17.79 0.66
C THR A 31 -2.81 18.13 -0.56
N ALA A 32 -2.91 19.41 -0.91
CA ALA A 32 -3.63 19.84 -2.11
C ALA A 32 -3.06 19.26 -3.42
N GLN A 33 -1.76 18.97 -3.47
CA GLN A 33 -1.10 18.49 -4.69
C GLN A 33 -0.77 17.01 -4.65
N ASN A 34 -0.56 16.44 -3.46
CA ASN A 34 0.12 15.17 -3.33
C ASN A 34 -0.48 14.30 -2.22
N SER A 35 -0.17 13.01 -2.30
CA SER A 35 -0.43 12.04 -1.26
C SER A 35 0.79 11.18 -1.02
N ARG A 36 0.99 10.75 0.23
CA ARG A 36 2.04 9.81 0.60
C ARG A 36 1.60 8.93 1.76
N PRO A 37 2.16 7.72 1.93
CA PRO A 37 1.96 6.94 3.15
C PRO A 37 2.39 7.72 4.41
N LEU A 38 1.69 7.52 5.53
CA LEU A 38 2.10 8.11 6.81
C LEU A 38 3.48 7.61 7.23
N THR A 39 4.29 8.50 7.79
CA THR A 39 5.65 8.18 8.28
C THR A 39 5.64 7.05 9.30
N GLU A 40 4.65 7.01 10.19
CA GLU A 40 4.50 5.94 11.20
C GLU A 40 4.20 4.58 10.56
N ARG A 41 3.41 4.55 9.48
CA ARG A 41 3.09 3.33 8.72
C ARG A 41 4.34 2.82 8.02
N VAL A 42 5.10 3.72 7.40
CA VAL A 42 6.41 3.41 6.80
C VAL A 42 7.38 2.83 7.82
N GLN A 43 7.51 3.45 9.00
CA GLN A 43 8.38 2.94 10.07
C GLN A 43 7.94 1.56 10.57
N SER A 44 6.63 1.34 10.70
CA SER A 44 6.06 0.05 11.10
C SER A 44 6.36 -1.04 10.07
N ILE A 45 6.30 -0.70 8.77
CA ILE A 45 6.68 -1.59 7.68
C ILE A 45 8.17 -1.94 7.73
N ARG A 46 9.06 -0.95 7.94
CA ARG A 46 10.52 -1.19 8.08
C ARG A 46 10.85 -2.16 9.23
N LYS A 47 10.09 -2.07 10.33
CA LYS A 47 10.26 -2.93 11.51
C LYS A 47 9.47 -4.23 11.43
N TYR A 48 8.67 -4.42 10.37
CA TYR A 48 7.80 -5.57 10.23
C TYR A 48 8.64 -6.85 10.20
N LYS A 49 8.31 -7.80 11.09
CA LYS A 49 9.04 -9.07 11.14
C LYS A 49 8.70 -9.90 9.92
N ARG A 50 9.70 -10.63 9.42
CA ARG A 50 9.51 -11.58 8.32
C ARG A 50 8.33 -12.52 8.64
N PRO A 51 7.41 -12.74 7.67
CA PRO A 51 6.34 -13.71 7.83
C PRO A 51 6.85 -15.12 8.13
N ALA A 52 6.39 -15.69 9.25
CA ALA A 52 6.80 -17.02 9.70
C ALA A 52 5.99 -18.15 9.02
N ASN A 53 4.75 -17.85 8.61
CA ASN A 53 3.83 -18.81 8.01
C ASN A 53 2.98 -18.15 6.91
N ILE A 54 2.26 -18.97 6.16
CA ILE A 54 1.43 -18.54 5.03
C ILE A 54 0.34 -17.54 5.45
N GLN A 55 -0.29 -17.73 6.60
CA GLN A 55 -1.28 -16.77 7.11
C GLN A 55 -0.68 -15.38 7.30
N VAL A 56 0.49 -15.27 7.95
CA VAL A 56 1.18 -13.99 8.14
C VAL A 56 1.68 -13.42 6.81
N LEU A 57 2.07 -14.28 5.87
CA LEU A 57 2.50 -13.85 4.54
C LEU A 57 1.35 -13.18 3.78
N ARG A 58 0.13 -13.73 3.85
CA ARG A 58 -1.06 -13.13 3.24
C ARG A 58 -1.41 -11.78 3.87
N ILE A 59 -1.24 -11.62 5.18
CA ILE A 59 -1.41 -10.32 5.86
C ILE A 59 -0.40 -9.30 5.33
N PHE A 60 0.87 -9.72 5.19
CA PHE A 60 1.92 -8.88 4.62
C PHE A 60 1.60 -8.44 3.18
N PHE A 61 1.09 -9.36 2.34
CA PHE A 61 0.60 -9.02 1.00
C PHE A 61 -0.57 -8.04 1.02
N GLY A 62 -1.47 -8.14 2.00
CA GLY A 62 -2.54 -7.14 2.18
C GLY A 62 -1.99 -5.73 2.40
N ILE A 63 -0.92 -5.60 3.19
CA ILE A 63 -0.24 -4.32 3.42
C ILE A 63 0.43 -3.82 2.14
N LEU A 64 1.13 -4.71 1.40
CA LEU A 64 1.75 -4.36 0.13
C LEU A 64 0.72 -3.87 -0.89
N ASN A 65 -0.40 -4.57 -1.01
CA ASN A 65 -1.45 -4.23 -1.97
C ASN A 65 -2.13 -2.91 -1.64
N PHE A 66 -2.28 -2.59 -0.35
CA PHE A 66 -2.80 -1.29 0.09
C PHE A 66 -1.93 -0.10 -0.40
N TYR A 67 -0.62 -0.31 -0.47
CA TYR A 67 0.34 0.71 -0.92
C TYR A 67 0.89 0.46 -2.34
N HIS A 68 0.31 -0.47 -3.11
CA HIS A 68 0.81 -0.91 -4.42
C HIS A 68 1.02 0.25 -5.40
N ARG A 69 0.14 1.26 -5.38
CA ARG A 69 0.24 2.45 -6.25
C ARG A 69 1.54 3.25 -6.06
N TYR A 70 2.18 3.15 -4.89
CA TYR A 70 3.44 3.82 -4.57
C TYR A 70 4.67 2.97 -4.87
N LEU A 71 4.46 1.74 -5.37
CA LEU A 71 5.49 0.76 -5.59
C LEU A 71 5.65 0.50 -7.08
N LYS A 72 6.77 0.96 -7.63
CA LYS A 72 7.13 0.64 -9.01
C LYS A 72 7.31 -0.88 -9.17
N ASP A 73 6.73 -1.44 -10.24
CA ASP A 73 6.81 -2.85 -10.63
C ASP A 73 6.40 -3.81 -9.50
N ALA A 74 5.38 -3.44 -8.72
CA ALA A 74 5.01 -4.19 -7.53
C ALA A 74 4.60 -5.64 -7.82
N ALA A 75 3.85 -5.90 -8.91
CA ALA A 75 3.52 -7.26 -9.34
C ALA A 75 4.79 -8.10 -9.57
N LYS A 76 5.75 -7.56 -10.31
CA LYS A 76 7.04 -8.21 -10.61
C LYS A 76 7.82 -8.60 -9.37
N LYS A 77 7.92 -7.67 -8.43
CA LYS A 77 8.65 -7.88 -7.18
C LYS A 77 7.99 -8.97 -6.34
N GLN A 78 6.68 -9.17 -6.48
CA GLN A 78 5.88 -10.08 -5.66
C GLN A 78 5.96 -11.54 -6.10
N VAL A 79 6.40 -11.83 -7.33
CA VAL A 79 6.39 -13.18 -7.92
C VAL A 79 7.03 -14.22 -7.02
N LEU A 80 8.26 -13.96 -6.53
CA LEU A 80 9.00 -14.92 -5.71
C LEU A 80 8.25 -15.27 -4.41
N LEU A 81 7.54 -14.30 -3.81
CA LEU A 81 6.78 -14.54 -2.60
C LEU A 81 5.41 -15.17 -2.87
N HIS A 82 4.83 -14.95 -4.05
CA HIS A 82 3.58 -15.59 -4.49
C HIS A 82 3.74 -17.09 -4.70
N GLU A 83 4.93 -17.57 -5.09
CA GLU A 83 5.21 -19.01 -5.19
C GLU A 83 4.91 -19.75 -3.87
N TYR A 84 5.20 -19.13 -2.72
CA TYR A 84 4.88 -19.71 -1.41
C TYR A 84 3.38 -19.85 -1.14
N LEU A 85 2.53 -19.11 -1.86
CA LEU A 85 1.07 -19.17 -1.70
C LEU A 85 0.42 -20.22 -2.60
N LYS A 86 1.11 -20.74 -3.63
CA LYS A 86 0.55 -21.75 -4.54
C LYS A 86 0.21 -23.04 -3.80
N GLY A 87 -0.98 -23.58 -4.04
CA GLY A 87 -1.47 -24.80 -3.39
C GLY A 87 -1.83 -24.64 -1.90
N THR A 88 -1.79 -23.43 -1.34
CA THR A 88 -2.11 -23.17 0.08
C THR A 88 -3.55 -22.71 0.27
N LYS A 89 -4.19 -23.15 1.37
CA LYS A 89 -5.51 -22.71 1.82
C LYS A 89 -5.40 -21.41 2.64
N LYS A 90 -6.51 -20.67 2.72
CA LYS A 90 -6.60 -19.33 3.32
C LYS A 90 -6.12 -19.24 4.78
N LYS A 91 -6.24 -20.32 5.56
CA LYS A 91 -5.85 -20.38 6.99
C LYS A 91 -4.67 -21.32 7.24
N ASP A 92 -3.90 -21.64 6.21
CA ASP A 92 -2.75 -22.52 6.35
C ASP A 92 -1.67 -21.88 7.21
N LYS A 93 -1.15 -22.67 8.15
CA LYS A 93 -0.06 -22.29 9.06
C LYS A 93 1.27 -22.90 8.65
N ILE A 94 1.36 -23.38 7.40
CA ILE A 94 2.59 -23.91 6.81
C ILE A 94 3.69 -22.84 6.95
N LYS A 95 4.89 -23.28 7.36
CA LYS A 95 6.03 -22.37 7.54
C LYS A 95 6.53 -21.88 6.18
N VAL A 96 6.82 -20.59 6.08
CA VAL A 96 7.46 -20.02 4.88
C VAL A 96 8.95 -20.37 4.92
N GLN A 97 9.46 -21.02 3.88
CA GLN A 97 10.85 -21.46 3.81
C GLN A 97 11.82 -20.27 3.92
N ARG A 98 12.86 -20.42 4.76
CA ARG A 98 13.85 -19.37 5.03
C ARG A 98 15.01 -19.45 4.03
N THR A 99 14.73 -19.08 2.79
CA THR A 99 15.78 -18.91 1.77
C THR A 99 16.38 -17.51 1.84
N GLN A 100 17.64 -17.37 1.41
CA GLN A 100 18.30 -16.07 1.33
C GLN A 100 17.57 -15.13 0.35
N ASP A 101 17.11 -15.66 -0.79
CA ASP A 101 16.37 -14.89 -1.79
C ASP A 101 15.05 -14.34 -1.27
N ALA A 102 14.29 -15.16 -0.52
CA ALA A 102 13.06 -14.70 0.11
C ALA A 102 13.34 -13.60 1.14
N GLN A 103 14.40 -13.75 1.94
CA GLN A 103 14.79 -12.72 2.90
C GLN A 103 15.19 -11.41 2.22
N LYS A 104 15.98 -11.49 1.14
CA LYS A 104 16.34 -10.34 0.32
C LYS A 104 15.10 -9.67 -0.25
N GLN A 105 14.14 -10.43 -0.78
CA GLN A 105 12.92 -9.85 -1.32
C GLN A 105 12.05 -9.18 -0.26
N PHE A 106 11.86 -9.79 0.91
CA PHE A 106 11.14 -9.12 2.02
C PHE A 106 11.79 -7.79 2.38
N HIS A 107 13.12 -7.75 2.47
CA HIS A 107 13.84 -6.52 2.80
C HIS A 107 13.69 -5.45 1.70
N ASN A 108 13.77 -5.86 0.43
CA ASN A 108 13.54 -4.96 -0.70
C ASN A 108 12.15 -4.33 -0.64
N PHE A 109 11.11 -5.11 -0.30
CA PHE A 109 9.76 -4.58 -0.14
C PHE A 109 9.64 -3.57 1.00
N GLN A 110 10.30 -3.83 2.12
CA GLN A 110 10.31 -2.88 3.24
C GLN A 110 10.98 -1.58 2.85
N ASN A 111 12.06 -1.66 2.06
CA ASN A 111 12.77 -0.49 1.56
C ASN A 111 11.94 0.25 0.51
N ASP A 112 11.34 -0.45 -0.46
CA ASP A 112 10.51 0.16 -1.49
C ASP A 112 9.28 0.87 -0.90
N LEU A 113 8.60 0.22 0.06
CA LEU A 113 7.49 0.86 0.78
C LEU A 113 7.92 2.04 1.63
N ALA A 114 9.15 2.02 2.13
CA ALA A 114 9.64 3.12 2.93
C ALA A 114 10.21 4.28 2.12
N ASN A 115 10.65 3.97 0.91
CA ASN A 115 11.03 4.93 -0.12
C ASN A 115 9.84 5.21 -1.05
N ALA A 116 8.63 4.79 -0.65
CA ALA A 116 7.40 4.98 -1.40
C ALA A 116 7.30 6.44 -1.81
N SER A 117 7.15 6.63 -3.12
CA SER A 117 7.22 7.94 -3.75
C SER A 117 6.07 8.85 -3.31
N LEU A 118 6.23 10.15 -3.52
CA LEU A 118 5.09 11.06 -3.54
C LEU A 118 4.23 10.72 -4.76
N LEU A 119 2.90 10.63 -4.60
CA LEU A 119 1.98 10.59 -5.75
C LEU A 119 1.23 11.90 -5.85
N SER A 120 1.27 12.51 -7.02
CA SER A 120 0.43 13.66 -7.34
C SER A 120 -1.04 13.24 -7.36
N LEU A 121 -1.91 14.14 -6.90
CA LEU A 121 -3.35 13.97 -7.10
C LEU A 121 -3.70 14.27 -8.56
N PRO A 122 -4.71 13.57 -9.14
CA PRO A 122 -5.16 13.87 -10.49
C PRO A 122 -5.63 15.32 -10.61
N ASP A 123 -5.08 16.03 -11.60
CA ASP A 123 -5.54 17.35 -11.98
C ASP A 123 -6.56 17.22 -13.12
N SER A 124 -7.78 17.72 -12.91
CA SER A 124 -8.85 17.64 -13.89
C SER A 124 -8.61 18.51 -15.13
N GLU A 125 -7.69 19.47 -15.06
CA GLU A 125 -7.36 20.35 -16.19
C GLU A 125 -6.25 19.78 -17.08
N LEU A 126 -5.56 18.72 -16.65
CA LEU A 126 -4.47 18.09 -17.38
C LEU A 126 -4.93 16.82 -18.09
N THR A 127 -4.36 16.56 -19.28
CA THR A 127 -4.58 15.30 -19.99
C THR A 127 -3.86 14.17 -19.28
N LEU A 128 -4.62 13.16 -18.85
CA LEU A 128 -4.07 11.93 -18.29
C LEU A 128 -3.38 11.08 -19.37
N SER A 129 -2.24 10.47 -19.05
CA SER A 129 -1.51 9.58 -19.94
C SER A 129 -1.28 8.24 -19.26
N LEU A 130 -1.86 7.18 -19.80
CA LEU A 130 -1.71 5.83 -19.29
C LEU A 130 -0.65 5.08 -20.09
N PHE A 131 0.39 4.60 -19.41
CA PHE A 131 1.37 3.68 -19.98
C PHE A 131 1.10 2.28 -19.44
N THR A 132 1.05 1.30 -20.34
CA THR A 132 0.81 -0.10 -19.99
C THR A 132 1.88 -0.99 -20.62
N ASP A 133 2.29 -2.02 -19.89
CA ASP A 133 3.19 -3.06 -20.38
C ASP A 133 2.71 -4.43 -19.88
N ALA A 134 2.98 -5.48 -20.65
CA ALA A 134 2.57 -6.84 -20.33
C ALA A 134 3.61 -7.86 -20.82
N SER A 135 3.76 -8.92 -20.03
CA SER A 135 4.58 -10.09 -20.33
C SER A 135 3.78 -11.36 -20.06
N ASP A 136 4.32 -12.52 -20.43
CA ASP A 136 3.70 -13.83 -20.17
C ASP A 136 3.41 -14.09 -18.69
N THR A 137 4.09 -13.38 -17.79
CA THR A 137 4.00 -13.56 -16.34
C THR A 137 3.28 -12.43 -15.60
N GLU A 138 3.21 -11.22 -16.19
CA GLU A 138 2.93 -9.99 -15.43
C GLU A 138 2.28 -8.90 -16.31
N ILE A 139 1.49 -8.04 -15.67
CA ILE A 139 0.92 -6.83 -16.28
C ILE A 139 1.30 -5.64 -15.40
N GLY A 140 1.69 -4.53 -16.02
CA GLY A 140 2.04 -3.28 -15.36
C GLY A 140 1.34 -2.09 -16.00
N SER A 141 1.03 -1.08 -15.19
CA SER A 141 0.57 0.20 -15.68
C SER A 141 1.01 1.35 -14.77
N VAL A 142 1.15 2.54 -15.36
CA VAL A 142 1.34 3.80 -14.65
C VAL A 142 0.46 4.86 -15.30
N LEU A 143 -0.22 5.64 -14.46
CA LEU A 143 -1.11 6.74 -14.82
C LEU A 143 -0.49 8.07 -14.37
#